data_AF-A0A0J1IQP7-F1
#
_entry.id   AF-A0A0J1IQP7-F1
#
_cell.length_a   1.000
_cell.length_b   1.000
_cell.length_c   1.000
_cell.angle_alpha   90.00
_cell.angle_beta   90.00
_cell.angle_gamma   90.00
#
_symmetry.space_group_name_H-M   'P 1'
#
loop_
_entity.id
_entity.type
_entity.pdbx_description
1 polymer ?
#
loop_
_entity_poly.entity_id
_entity_poly.type
_entity_poly.pdbx_seq_one_letter_code
_entity_poly.pdbx_strand_id
1 'polypeptide(L)'
;MEPINFSPVSSALPLTNTATSNKTSAADTQKSFASFLKESINNVNQAQNESDVLTNKLARGENVDLSQVMIASQKASITMQATLEIRNKAVEAYQEIMRMPV
;
A
#
# COMPACT_ATOMS: atom_id res chain seq x y z
N MET A 1 -60.11 13.53 -38.31
CA MET A 1 -59.02 12.54 -38.19
C MET A 1 -57.93 13.21 -37.36
N GLU A 2 -57.71 12.67 -36.17
CA GLU A 2 -57.04 13.23 -34.98
C GLU A 2 -55.72 14.01 -35.16
N PRO A 3 -55.42 14.99 -34.29
CA PRO A 3 -54.12 15.64 -34.21
C PRO A 3 -53.05 14.72 -33.57
N ILE A 4 -51.84 14.72 -34.13
CA ILE A 4 -50.70 13.96 -33.62
C ILE A 4 -50.25 14.56 -32.28
N ASN A 5 -50.41 13.78 -31.22
CA ASN A 5 -50.01 14.10 -29.86
C ASN A 5 -48.62 13.52 -29.59
N PHE A 6 -47.62 14.39 -29.33
CA PHE A 6 -46.29 13.98 -28.91
C PHE A 6 -46.22 13.95 -27.38
N SER A 7 -46.28 12.75 -26.80
CA SER A 7 -45.98 12.55 -25.38
C SER A 7 -44.46 12.48 -25.16
N PRO A 8 -43.88 13.27 -24.24
CA PRO A 8 -42.47 13.14 -23.90
C PRO A 8 -42.24 11.86 -23.09
N VAL A 9 -41.49 10.91 -23.64
CA VAL A 9 -40.98 9.75 -22.88
C VAL A 9 -39.93 10.22 -21.89
N SER A 10 -40.37 10.60 -20.69
CA SER A 10 -39.46 10.81 -19.56
C SER A 10 -39.15 9.44 -18.95
N SER A 11 -38.18 8.74 -19.54
CA SER A 11 -37.53 7.58 -18.92
C SER A 11 -36.71 8.06 -17.72
N ALA A 12 -37.36 8.22 -16.57
CA ALA A 12 -36.67 8.40 -15.30
C ALA A 12 -35.96 7.08 -14.95
N LEU A 13 -34.66 7.02 -15.24
CA LEU A 13 -33.76 6.02 -14.70
C LEU A 13 -33.76 6.15 -13.16
N PRO A 14 -34.09 5.11 -12.39
CA PRO A 14 -33.76 5.12 -10.97
C PRO A 14 -32.23 5.08 -10.86
N LEU A 15 -31.64 6.18 -10.40
CA LEU A 15 -30.29 6.20 -9.86
C LEU A 15 -30.28 5.33 -8.60
N THR A 16 -30.09 4.02 -8.78
CA THR A 16 -29.72 3.12 -7.69
C THR A 16 -28.27 3.45 -7.34
N ASN A 17 -28.08 4.52 -6.56
CA ASN A 17 -26.86 4.79 -5.84
C ASN A 17 -26.78 3.80 -4.68
N THR A 18 -26.36 2.56 -4.95
CA THR A 18 -25.79 1.70 -3.92
C THR A 18 -24.41 2.23 -3.56
N ALA A 19 -24.38 3.40 -2.92
CA ALA A 19 -23.32 3.70 -1.98
C ALA A 19 -23.56 2.79 -0.78
N THR A 20 -23.12 1.54 -0.89
CA THR A 20 -22.87 0.69 0.26
C THR A 20 -21.80 1.40 1.07
N SER A 21 -22.25 2.25 1.99
CA SER A 21 -21.42 2.79 3.05
C SER A 21 -21.01 1.60 3.90
N ASN A 22 -19.94 0.94 3.46
CA ASN A 22 -19.22 -0.01 4.29
C ASN A 22 -18.60 0.86 5.39
N LYS A 23 -19.34 1.06 6.48
CA LYS A 23 -18.79 1.57 7.74
C LYS A 23 -17.82 0.52 8.24
N THR A 24 -16.62 0.49 7.66
CA THR A 24 -15.47 -0.18 8.23
C THR A 24 -15.21 0.56 9.54
N SER A 25 -15.60 -0.05 10.65
CA SER A 25 -15.33 0.49 11.98
C SER A 25 -13.83 0.68 12.13
N ALA A 26 -13.38 1.71 12.85
CA ALA A 26 -11.96 1.92 13.12
C ALA A 26 -11.28 0.66 13.71
N ALA A 27 -12.06 -0.17 14.43
CA ALA A 27 -11.63 -1.47 14.93
C ALA A 27 -11.37 -2.52 13.82
N ASP A 28 -12.17 -2.56 12.75
CA ASP A 28 -11.94 -3.44 11.59
C ASP A 28 -10.71 -2.99 10.79
N THR A 29 -10.52 -1.68 10.64
CA THR A 29 -9.32 -1.10 10.00
C THR A 29 -8.06 -1.42 10.81
N GLN A 30 -8.11 -1.33 12.14
CA GLN A 30 -6.99 -1.68 13.03
C GLN A 30 -6.64 -3.18 12.95
N LYS A 31 -7.65 -4.06 12.88
CA LYS A 31 -7.45 -5.52 12.74
C LYS A 31 -6.87 -5.89 11.38
N SER A 32 -7.31 -5.21 10.32
CA SER A 32 -6.77 -5.34 8.97
C SER A 32 -5.31 -4.88 8.90
N PHE A 33 -4.99 -3.73 9.50
CA PHE A 33 -3.63 -3.21 9.59
C PHE A 33 -2.70 -4.14 10.39
N ALA A 34 -3.15 -4.65 11.54
CA ALA A 34 -2.36 -5.60 12.34
C ALA A 34 -2.06 -6.91 11.59
N SER A 35 -3.03 -7.39 10.79
CA SER A 35 -2.86 -8.59 9.96
C SER A 35 -1.88 -8.32 8.82
N PHE A 36 -2.01 -7.18 8.13
CA PHE A 36 -1.08 -6.75 7.10
C PHE A 36 0.35 -6.55 7.64
N LEU A 37 0.50 -5.99 8.84
CA LEU A 37 1.79 -5.82 9.50
C LEU A 37 2.44 -7.18 9.81
N LYS A 38 1.65 -8.16 10.28
CA LYS A 38 2.14 -9.52 10.53
C LYS A 38 2.60 -10.20 9.25
N GLU A 39 1.83 -10.07 8.17
CA GLU A 39 2.17 -10.56 6.83
C GLU A 39 3.47 -9.93 6.31
N SER A 40 3.62 -8.62 6.53
CA SER A 40 4.79 -7.84 6.11
C SER A 40 6.05 -8.28 6.86
N ILE A 41 5.96 -8.52 8.18
CA ILE A 41 7.07 -9.05 8.98
C ILE A 41 7.48 -10.44 8.48
N ASN A 42 6.52 -11.29 8.09
CA ASN A 42 6.82 -12.59 7.52
C ASN A 42 7.54 -12.48 6.17
N ASN A 43 7.09 -11.57 5.30
CA ASN A 43 7.75 -11.28 4.03
C ASN A 43 9.19 -10.78 4.20
N VAL A 44 9.45 -9.93 5.20
CA VAL A 44 10.81 -9.47 5.51
C VAL A 44 11.70 -10.65 5.94
N ASN A 45 11.18 -11.57 6.74
CA ASN A 45 11.92 -12.77 7.13
C ASN A 45 12.26 -13.65 5.92
N GLN A 46 11.33 -13.78 4.96
CA GLN A 46 11.54 -14.52 3.73
C GLN A 46 12.58 -13.84 2.83
N ALA A 47 12.50 -12.53 2.66
CA ALA A 47 13.47 -11.74 1.90
C ALA A 47 14.88 -11.77 2.51
N GLN A 48 14.99 -11.79 3.86
CA GLN A 48 16.25 -11.96 4.58
C GLN A 48 16.89 -13.31 4.25
N ASN A 49 16.12 -14.39 4.30
CA ASN A 49 16.62 -15.74 3.99
C ASN A 49 17.06 -15.87 2.52
N GLU A 50 16.32 -15.27 1.60
CA GLU A 50 16.70 -15.21 0.19
C GLU A 50 17.99 -14.40 -0.01
N SER A 51 18.14 -13.28 0.71
CA SER A 51 19.36 -12.49 0.73
C SER A 51 20.56 -13.28 1.25
N ASP A 52 20.40 -14.13 2.26
CA ASP A 52 21.49 -14.97 2.80
C ASP A 52 21.94 -16.04 1.79
N VAL A 53 21.00 -16.58 1.01
CA VAL A 53 21.28 -17.50 -0.10
C VAL A 53 22.03 -16.78 -1.23
N LEU A 54 21.60 -15.57 -1.60
CA LEU A 54 22.25 -14.76 -2.64
C LEU A 54 23.63 -14.26 -2.21
N THR A 55 23.81 -13.87 -0.96
CA THR A 55 25.11 -13.52 -0.38
C THR A 55 26.06 -14.71 -0.38
N ASN A 56 25.58 -15.91 -0.07
CA ASN A 56 26.38 -17.14 -0.22
C ASN A 56 26.79 -17.40 -1.67
N LYS A 57 25.92 -17.11 -2.65
CA LYS A 57 26.26 -17.20 -4.07
C LYS A 57 27.28 -16.12 -4.47
N LEU A 58 27.15 -14.89 -3.97
CA LEU A 58 28.05 -13.78 -4.25
C LEU A 58 29.45 -13.99 -3.63
N ALA A 59 29.54 -14.53 -2.42
CA ALA A 59 30.81 -14.89 -1.77
C ALA A 59 31.60 -15.94 -2.56
N ARG A 60 30.95 -16.64 -3.51
CA ARG A 60 31.58 -17.58 -4.44
C ARG A 60 32.15 -16.91 -5.70
N GLY A 61 32.07 -15.57 -5.81
CA GLY A 61 32.87 -14.78 -6.75
C GLY A 61 32.27 -14.53 -8.13
N GLU A 62 30.97 -14.24 -8.23
CA GLU A 62 30.36 -13.85 -9.51
C GLU A 62 30.50 -12.35 -9.82
N ASN A 63 30.72 -12.04 -11.10
CA ASN A 63 31.11 -10.75 -11.69
C ASN A 63 30.32 -9.52 -11.21
N VAL A 64 30.98 -8.60 -10.49
CA VAL A 64 30.40 -7.30 -10.12
C VAL A 64 31.16 -6.17 -10.81
N ASP A 65 30.44 -5.37 -11.59
CA ASP A 65 30.94 -4.19 -12.27
C ASP A 65 30.96 -2.99 -11.29
N LEU A 66 32.08 -2.26 -11.19
CA LEU A 66 32.26 -1.11 -10.28
C LEU A 66 31.16 -0.05 -10.44
N SER A 67 30.65 0.14 -11.66
CA SER A 67 29.53 1.05 -11.94
C SER A 67 28.24 0.65 -11.20
N GLN A 68 27.98 -0.65 -11.09
CA GLN A 68 26.82 -1.16 -10.36
C GLN A 68 26.96 -0.95 -8.86
N VAL A 69 28.17 -1.06 -8.29
CA VAL A 69 28.42 -0.79 -6.87
C VAL A 69 28.12 0.67 -6.51
N MET A 70 28.55 1.62 -7.35
CA MET A 70 28.25 3.04 -7.12
C MET A 70 26.76 3.34 -7.24
N ILE A 71 26.07 2.79 -8.23
CA ILE A 71 24.61 2.93 -8.39
C ILE A 71 23.88 2.32 -7.19
N ALA A 72 24.29 1.14 -6.74
CA ALA A 72 23.71 0.47 -5.59
C ALA A 72 23.89 1.30 -4.30
N SER A 73 25.07 1.87 -4.09
CA SER A 73 25.36 2.74 -2.94
C SER A 73 24.50 4.01 -2.94
N GLN A 74 24.37 4.67 -4.10
CA GLN A 74 23.53 5.86 -4.24
C GLN A 74 22.04 5.53 -4.01
N LYS A 75 21.58 4.40 -4.57
CA LYS A 75 20.21 3.90 -4.37
C LYS A 75 19.95 3.59 -2.90
N ALA A 76 20.85 2.88 -2.23
CA ALA A 76 20.73 2.55 -0.81
C ALA A 76 20.65 3.80 0.07
N SER A 77 21.45 4.83 -0.24
CA SER A 77 21.44 6.11 0.48
C SER A 77 20.08 6.81 0.37
N ILE A 78 19.52 6.91 -0.85
CA ILE A 78 18.22 7.54 -1.09
C ILE A 78 17.08 6.72 -0.46
N THR A 79 17.14 5.39 -0.59
CA THR A 79 16.14 4.50 0.00
C THR A 79 16.14 4.60 1.52
N MET A 80 17.31 4.65 2.16
CA MET A 80 17.40 4.82 3.62
C MET A 80 16.78 6.14 4.09
N GLN A 81 17.03 7.23 3.37
CA GLN A 81 16.40 8.52 3.66
C GLN A 81 14.87 8.44 3.54
N ALA A 82 14.36 7.82 2.48
CA ALA A 82 12.92 7.61 2.30
C ALA A 82 12.32 6.73 3.41
N THR A 83 13.04 5.69 3.85
CA THR A 83 12.61 4.83 4.96
C THR A 83 12.51 5.60 6.27
N LEU A 84 13.43 6.53 6.54
CA LEU A 84 13.36 7.37 7.74
C LEU A 84 12.12 8.26 7.72
N GLU A 85 11.80 8.87 6.58
CA GLU A 85 10.57 9.67 6.43
C GLU A 85 9.32 8.83 6.62
N ILE A 86 9.26 7.63 6.03
CA ILE A 86 8.15 6.70 6.20
C ILE A 86 8.02 6.27 7.67
N ARG A 87 9.13 5.98 8.35
CA ARG A 87 9.14 5.63 9.78
C ARG A 87 8.55 6.77 10.60
N ASN A 88 8.98 8.01 10.36
CA ASN A 88 8.48 9.18 11.07
C ASN A 88 6.98 9.35 10.85
N LYS A 89 6.50 9.26 9.60
CA LYS A 89 5.07 9.34 9.25
C LYS A 89 4.23 8.21 9.85
N ALA A 90 4.78 6.99 9.93
CA ALA A 90 4.09 5.86 10.56
C ALA A 90 3.93 6.05 12.08
N VAL A 91 4.95 6.62 12.74
CA VAL A 91 4.88 6.98 14.16
C VAL A 91 3.87 8.10 14.39
N GLU A 92 3.87 9.13 13.55
CA GLU A 92 2.87 10.21 13.59
C GLU A 92 1.45 9.66 13.41
N ALA A 93 1.22 8.80 12.42
CA ALA A 93 -0.08 8.18 12.17
C ALA A 93 -0.55 7.32 13.35
N TYR A 94 0.35 6.59 14.00
CA TYR A 94 0.03 5.85 15.22
C TYR A 94 -0.34 6.77 16.38
N GLN A 95 0.41 7.85 16.58
CA GLN A 95 0.11 8.86 17.60
C GLN A 95 -1.23 9.55 17.33
N GLU A 96 -1.56 9.83 16.07
CA GLU A 96 -2.83 10.45 15.67
C GLU A 96 -4.02 9.53 15.96
N ILE A 97 -3.92 8.24 15.62
CA ILE A 97 -4.96 7.25 15.96
C ILE A 97 -5.17 7.17 17.48
N MET A 98 -4.10 7.26 18.27
CA MET A 98 -4.18 7.27 19.73
C MET A 98 -4.79 8.56 20.31
N ARG A 99 -4.65 9.68 19.61
CA ARG A 99 -5.20 10.98 20.02
C ARG A 99 -6.62 11.21 19.53
N MET A 100 -7.11 10.40 18.60
CA MET A 100 -8.50 10.43 18.17
C MET A 100 -9.38 9.96 19.34
N PRO A 101 -10.15 10.85 19.99
CA PRO A 101 -11.09 10.44 21.01
C PRO A 101 -12.18 9.61 20.32
N VAL A 102 -12.53 8.47 20.92
CA VAL A 102 -13.76 7.74 20.58
C VAL A 102 -15.01 8.53 20.95
#